data_AF-A0AAU3DC64-F1
#
_entry.id   AF-A0AAU3DC64-F1
#
_cell.length_a   1.000
_cell.length_b   1.000
_cell.length_c   1.000
_cell.angle_alpha   90.00
_cell.angle_beta   90.00
_cell.angle_gamma   90.00
#
_symmetry.space_group_name_H-M   'P 1'
#
loop_
_entity.id
_entity.type
_entity.pdbx_description
1 polymer ?
#
loop_
_entity_poly.entity_id
_entity_poly.type
_entity_poly.pdbx_seq_one_letter_code
_entity_poly.pdbx_strand_id
1 'polypeptide(L)'
;MYKDRKVSVSLPEYWGFGTLDLDRPRAQNLDSAEYKRMQARAEAEGELVEPDILYRTDEFTELVTEKGRSAAYSDASPPWQPNQCAMEAEAGAFDAMRMSQWTAEAGSGFCLITDLGNVVRLQITKFVGGDRNIITAPPQRIEFSATMWRGSTAQ
;
A
#
# COMPACT_ATOMS: atom_id res chain seq x y z
N MET A 1 -12.48 -10.88 5.14
CA MET A 1 -13.10 -9.61 5.54
C MET A 1 -12.62 -9.28 6.93
N TYR A 2 -12.20 -8.03 7.16
CA TYR A 2 -11.84 -7.53 8.49
C TYR A 2 -12.15 -6.04 8.56
N LYS A 3 -12.30 -5.52 9.78
CA LYS A 3 -12.58 -4.10 10.04
C LYS A 3 -11.57 -3.54 11.01
N ASP A 4 -11.10 -2.32 10.73
CA ASP A 4 -10.16 -1.54 11.55
C ASP A 4 -8.92 -2.33 12.01
N ARG A 5 -8.42 -3.21 11.14
CA ARG A 5 -7.23 -3.99 11.42
C ARG A 5 -6.02 -3.08 11.33
N LYS A 6 -5.23 -3.05 12.41
CA LYS A 6 -3.95 -2.34 12.42
C LYS A 6 -2.94 -3.09 11.56
N VAL A 7 -2.39 -2.40 10.57
CA VAL A 7 -1.33 -2.90 9.69
C VAL A 7 -0.29 -1.80 9.52
N SER A 8 0.89 -2.15 9.02
CA SER A 8 1.95 -1.17 8.79
C SER A 8 2.90 -1.64 7.72
N VAL A 9 3.49 -0.69 6.99
CA VAL A 9 4.63 -0.93 6.11
C VAL A 9 5.84 -0.16 6.65
N SER A 10 7.02 -0.77 6.63
CA SER A 10 8.24 -0.19 7.17
C SER A 10 9.22 0.11 6.05
N LEU A 11 10.02 1.15 6.24
CA LEU A 11 11.14 1.46 5.38
C LEU A 11 12.13 0.28 5.44
N PRO A 12 12.49 -0.33 4.30
CA PRO A 12 13.47 -1.39 4.27
C PRO A 12 14.87 -0.84 4.61
N GLU A 13 15.75 -1.71 5.09
CA GLU A 13 17.16 -1.36 5.23
C GLU A 13 17.80 -1.30 3.83
N TYR A 14 18.59 -0.24 3.57
CA TYR A 14 19.26 -0.02 2.29
C TYR A 14 18.29 0.01 1.10
N TRP A 15 18.67 -0.55 -0.05
CA TRP A 15 17.86 -0.66 -1.26
C TRP A 15 17.00 -1.92 -1.25
N GLY A 16 15.72 -1.76 -0.92
CA GLY A 16 14.79 -2.88 -0.77
C GLY A 16 13.33 -2.45 -0.84
N PHE A 17 12.47 -3.33 -0.35
CA PHE A 17 11.01 -3.21 -0.41
C PHE A 17 10.40 -3.61 0.93
N GLY A 18 9.80 -2.66 1.64
CA GLY A 18 8.78 -2.98 2.63
C GLY A 18 7.51 -3.36 1.89
N THR A 19 6.91 -4.50 2.16
CA THR A 19 5.72 -4.98 1.42
C THR A 19 4.56 -5.18 2.38
N LEU A 20 3.34 -4.90 1.94
CA LEU A 20 2.11 -5.15 2.68
C LEU A 20 1.07 -5.82 1.76
N ASP A 21 0.76 -7.08 2.05
CA ASP A 21 -0.37 -7.84 1.48
C ASP A 21 -1.58 -7.64 2.41
N LEU A 22 -2.72 -7.18 1.87
CA LEU A 22 -3.94 -6.87 2.61
C LEU A 22 -4.95 -8.02 2.55
N ASP A 23 -4.89 -8.86 1.51
CA ASP A 23 -5.73 -10.05 1.41
C ASP A 23 -5.41 -11.05 2.52
N ARG A 24 -4.13 -11.18 2.84
CA ARG A 24 -3.60 -11.91 4.00
C ARG A 24 -2.67 -10.98 4.78
N PRO A 25 -3.22 -10.10 5.65
CA PRO A 25 -2.49 -9.02 6.32
C PRO A 25 -1.11 -9.42 6.84
N ARG A 26 -0.09 -9.18 6.02
CA ARG A 26 1.30 -9.58 6.26
C ARG A 26 2.22 -8.48 5.74
N ALA A 27 3.10 -8.03 6.63
CA ALA A 27 4.14 -7.08 6.31
C ALA A 27 5.51 -7.75 6.43
N GLN A 28 6.42 -7.43 5.52
CA GLN A 28 7.79 -7.95 5.50
C GLN A 28 8.70 -6.96 4.78
N ASN A 29 9.98 -6.97 5.10
CA ASN A 29 11.00 -6.27 4.34
C ASN A 29 11.74 -7.30 3.48
N LEU A 30 11.90 -6.99 2.21
CA LEU A 30 12.62 -7.81 1.23
C LEU A 30 13.76 -6.99 0.65
N ASP A 31 14.90 -7.62 0.41
CA ASP A 31 15.91 -7.04 -0.44
C ASP A 31 15.46 -7.05 -1.91
N SER A 32 16.20 -6.34 -2.77
CA SER A 32 15.85 -6.24 -4.19
C SER A 32 15.92 -7.58 -4.94
N ALA A 33 16.75 -8.52 -4.51
CA ALA A 33 16.87 -9.83 -5.15
C ALA A 33 15.72 -10.76 -4.72
N GLU A 34 15.32 -10.72 -3.46
CA GLU A 34 14.17 -11.43 -2.91
C GLU A 34 12.88 -11.00 -3.59
N TYR A 35 12.67 -9.69 -3.71
CA TYR A 35 11.48 -9.16 -4.37
C TYR A 35 11.47 -9.49 -5.87
N LYS A 36 12.60 -9.37 -6.58
CA LYS A 36 12.69 -9.81 -7.99
C LYS A 36 12.38 -11.30 -8.18
N ARG A 37 12.79 -12.17 -7.24
CA ARG A 37 12.43 -13.59 -7.28
C ARG A 37 10.93 -13.81 -7.10
N MET A 38 10.30 -13.03 -6.22
CA MET A 38 8.84 -13.07 -6.05
C MET A 38 8.12 -12.66 -7.33
N GLN A 39 8.56 -11.58 -7.98
CA GLN A 39 7.99 -11.14 -9.26
C GLN A 39 8.13 -12.19 -10.35
N ALA A 40 9.33 -12.76 -10.51
CA ALA A 40 9.59 -13.79 -11.53
C ALA A 40 8.75 -15.06 -11.29
N ARG A 41 8.49 -15.43 -10.03
CA ARG A 41 7.61 -16.55 -9.70
C ARG A 41 6.17 -16.27 -10.09
N ALA A 42 5.64 -15.11 -9.69
CA ALA A 42 4.27 -14.70 -10.04
C ALA A 42 4.08 -14.66 -11.58
N GLU A 43 5.06 -14.11 -12.31
CA GLU A 43 5.05 -14.11 -13.78
C GLU A 43 5.04 -15.53 -14.38
N ALA A 44 5.87 -16.43 -13.85
CA ALA A 44 5.91 -17.83 -14.32
C ALA A 44 4.61 -18.59 -14.04
N GLU A 45 3.89 -18.23 -12.97
CA GLU A 45 2.62 -18.82 -12.56
C GLU A 45 1.42 -18.12 -13.23
N GLY A 46 1.64 -16.99 -13.92
CA GLY A 46 0.57 -16.18 -14.51
C GLY A 46 -0.29 -15.47 -13.46
N GLU A 47 0.26 -15.25 -12.27
CA GLU A 47 -0.39 -14.62 -11.13
C GLU A 47 0.11 -13.18 -10.92
N LEU A 48 -0.64 -12.40 -10.14
CA LEU A 48 -0.17 -11.13 -9.63
C LEU A 48 0.76 -11.35 -8.44
N VAL A 49 1.72 -10.43 -8.24
CA VAL A 49 2.64 -10.48 -7.09
C VAL A 49 1.84 -10.22 -5.81
N GLU A 50 1.97 -11.04 -4.76
CA GLU A 50 1.10 -10.97 -3.56
C GLU A 50 0.96 -9.59 -2.86
N PRO A 51 1.99 -8.74 -2.71
CA PRO A 51 1.82 -7.49 -1.98
C PRO A 51 0.98 -6.45 -2.71
N ASP A 52 0.14 -5.73 -1.98
CA ASP A 52 -0.67 -4.65 -2.55
C ASP A 52 0.01 -3.29 -2.49
N ILE A 53 0.73 -3.03 -1.40
CA ILE A 53 1.45 -1.79 -1.15
C ILE A 53 2.93 -2.08 -0.92
N LEU A 54 3.77 -1.25 -1.53
CA LEU A 54 5.21 -1.28 -1.38
C LEU A 54 5.70 0.03 -0.76
N TYR A 55 6.69 -0.08 0.12
CA TYR A 55 7.53 1.03 0.55
C TYR A 55 8.95 0.76 0.05
N ARG A 56 9.30 1.34 -1.09
CA ARG A 56 10.56 1.05 -1.80
C ARG A 56 11.60 2.15 -1.62
N THR A 57 12.86 1.81 -1.83
CA THR A 57 14.03 2.69 -1.68
C THR A 57 15.05 2.54 -2.81
N ASP A 58 14.62 2.08 -3.98
CA ASP A 58 15.48 1.80 -5.15
C ASP A 58 16.01 3.06 -5.84
N GLU A 59 15.12 3.96 -6.25
CA GLU A 59 15.46 5.27 -6.85
C GLU A 59 15.00 6.43 -5.96
N PHE A 60 13.83 6.27 -5.34
CA PHE A 60 13.24 7.20 -4.40
C PHE A 60 12.63 6.43 -3.22
N THR A 61 12.47 7.11 -2.09
CA THR A 61 11.70 6.55 -0.98
C THR A 61 10.21 6.82 -1.19
N GLU A 62 9.50 5.80 -1.69
CA GLU A 62 8.13 5.94 -2.18
C GLU A 62 7.19 4.89 -1.58
N LEU A 63 5.98 5.32 -1.25
CA LEU A 63 4.84 4.45 -1.03
C LEU A 63 4.15 4.24 -2.38
N VAL A 64 4.01 2.99 -2.79
CA VAL A 64 3.62 2.61 -4.15
C VAL A 64 2.56 1.54 -4.10
N THR A 65 1.61 1.60 -5.02
CA THR A 65 0.67 0.51 -5.28
C THR A 65 1.34 -0.51 -6.20
N GLU A 66 1.29 -1.80 -5.85
CA GLU A 66 1.84 -2.84 -6.71
C GLU A 66 1.10 -2.92 -8.05
N LYS A 67 1.82 -3.30 -9.11
CA LYS A 67 1.24 -3.45 -10.44
C LYS A 67 0.04 -4.40 -10.42
N GLY A 68 -1.01 -4.00 -11.13
CA GLY A 68 -2.25 -4.78 -11.25
C GLY A 68 -3.30 -4.47 -10.19
N ARG A 69 -3.02 -3.56 -9.24
CA ARG A 69 -4.01 -3.01 -8.31
C ARG A 69 -4.60 -1.73 -8.86
N SER A 70 -5.81 -1.40 -8.42
CA SER A 70 -6.43 -0.10 -8.64
C SER A 70 -6.47 0.66 -7.32
N ALA A 71 -6.09 1.93 -7.32
CA ALA A 71 -6.02 2.72 -6.09
C ALA A 71 -6.35 4.20 -6.31
N ALA A 72 -7.00 4.79 -5.32
CA ALA A 72 -7.11 6.24 -5.15
C ALA A 72 -6.52 6.63 -3.81
N TYR A 73 -5.77 7.73 -3.80
CA TYR A 73 -5.39 8.44 -2.58
C TYR A 73 -6.35 9.59 -2.32
N SER A 74 -6.71 9.79 -1.06
CA SER A 74 -7.43 10.97 -0.56
C SER A 74 -6.60 11.64 0.53
N ASP A 75 -6.50 12.97 0.46
CA ASP A 75 -5.93 13.81 1.52
C ASP A 75 -6.85 13.91 2.76
N ALA A 76 -8.10 13.45 2.63
CA ALA A 76 -9.05 13.27 3.70
C ALA A 76 -9.21 11.79 4.09
N SER A 77 -10.04 11.53 5.11
CA SER A 77 -10.41 10.17 5.47
C SER A 77 -11.11 9.47 4.30
N PRO A 78 -10.62 8.30 3.84
CA PRO A 78 -11.28 7.56 2.77
C PRO A 78 -12.69 7.11 3.19
N PRO A 79 -13.61 6.92 2.23
CA PRO A 79 -15.00 6.59 2.50
C PRO A 79 -15.15 5.24 3.21
N TRP A 80 -16.17 5.15 4.07
CA TRP A 80 -16.50 3.93 4.81
C TRP A 80 -17.41 2.96 4.03
N GLN A 81 -17.94 3.39 2.89
CA GLN A 81 -18.84 2.58 2.08
C GLN A 81 -18.03 1.77 1.05
N PRO A 82 -18.21 0.43 0.98
CA PRO A 82 -17.43 -0.41 0.07
C PRO A 82 -17.61 -0.01 -1.40
N ASN A 83 -18.84 0.26 -1.84
CA ASN A 83 -19.10 0.62 -3.24
C ASN A 83 -18.46 1.95 -3.63
N GLN A 84 -18.52 2.96 -2.74
CA GLN A 84 -17.86 4.24 -2.99
C GLN A 84 -16.34 4.06 -3.04
N CYS A 85 -15.78 3.27 -2.11
CA CYS A 85 -14.35 3.01 -2.08
C CYS A 85 -13.87 2.25 -3.33
N ALA A 86 -14.63 1.26 -3.79
CA ALA A 86 -14.34 0.54 -5.04
C ALA A 86 -14.36 1.48 -6.25
N MET A 87 -15.41 2.30 -6.38
CA MET A 87 -15.51 3.28 -7.46
C MET A 87 -14.35 4.29 -7.45
N GLU A 88 -13.98 4.78 -6.27
CA GLU A 88 -12.82 5.68 -6.13
C GLU A 88 -11.53 4.95 -6.51
N ALA A 89 -11.33 3.70 -6.10
CA ALA A 89 -10.15 2.92 -6.46
C ALA A 89 -10.05 2.67 -7.98
N GLU A 90 -11.16 2.35 -8.65
CA GLU A 90 -11.23 2.13 -10.11
C GLU A 90 -11.00 3.44 -10.90
N ALA A 91 -11.54 4.56 -10.41
CA ALA A 91 -11.36 5.86 -11.03
C ALA A 91 -10.00 6.49 -10.69
N GLY A 92 -9.41 6.06 -9.58
CA GLY A 92 -8.13 6.51 -9.07
C GLY A 92 -6.98 5.99 -9.90
N ALA A 93 -6.06 6.89 -10.25
CA ALA A 93 -4.80 6.56 -10.90
C ALA A 93 -3.63 6.73 -9.92
N PHE A 94 -3.81 6.31 -8.66
CA PHE A 94 -2.73 6.39 -7.68
C PHE A 94 -1.72 5.27 -7.89
N ASP A 95 -0.54 5.64 -8.37
CA ASP A 95 0.58 4.72 -8.56
C ASP A 95 1.62 4.83 -7.43
N ALA A 96 2.06 6.06 -7.11
CA ALA A 96 3.16 6.28 -6.18
C ALA A 96 3.09 7.65 -5.47
N MET A 97 3.71 7.71 -4.30
CA MET A 97 3.90 8.93 -3.51
C MET A 97 5.30 8.98 -2.90
N ARG A 98 5.98 10.12 -3.05
CA ARG A 98 7.29 10.36 -2.43
C ARG A 98 7.13 10.66 -0.94
N MET A 99 7.52 9.71 -0.11
CA MET A 99 7.36 9.82 1.34
C MET A 99 8.33 10.82 1.96
N SER A 100 9.43 11.12 1.28
CA SER A 100 10.39 12.13 1.73
C SER A 100 9.90 13.57 1.53
N GLN A 101 8.83 13.76 0.74
CA GLN A 101 8.15 15.04 0.57
C GLN A 101 7.03 15.26 1.60
N TRP A 102 6.70 14.24 2.40
CA TRP A 102 5.68 14.31 3.46
C TRP A 102 4.33 14.85 2.98
N THR A 103 3.90 14.44 1.78
CA THR A 103 2.66 14.90 1.13
C THR A 103 1.39 14.32 1.75
N ALA A 104 1.51 13.26 2.57
CA ALA A 104 0.39 12.65 3.28
C ALA A 104 0.38 13.01 4.76
N GLU A 105 -0.82 13.07 5.32
CA GLU A 105 -1.06 13.39 6.73
C GLU A 105 -1.82 12.27 7.44
N ALA A 106 -1.69 12.20 8.76
CA ALA A 106 -2.51 11.27 9.53
C ALA A 106 -3.99 11.61 9.35
N GLY A 107 -4.81 10.58 9.11
CA GLY A 107 -6.21 10.72 8.75
C GLY A 107 -6.47 10.59 7.25
N SER A 108 -5.48 10.85 6.39
CA SER A 108 -5.56 10.61 4.95
C SER A 108 -5.47 9.11 4.63
N GLY A 109 -5.62 8.71 3.37
CA GLY A 109 -5.49 7.30 3.05
C GLY A 109 -5.87 6.90 1.63
N PHE A 110 -6.18 5.62 1.49
CA PHE A 110 -6.38 4.96 0.21
C PHE A 110 -7.69 4.19 0.17
N CYS A 111 -8.28 4.18 -1.02
CA CYS A 111 -9.15 3.11 -1.46
C CYS A 111 -8.39 2.28 -2.49
N LEU A 112 -8.41 0.96 -2.33
CA LEU A 112 -7.62 0.02 -3.10
C LEU A 112 -8.46 -1.22 -3.48
N ILE A 113 -8.26 -1.75 -4.68
CA ILE A 113 -8.65 -3.11 -5.08
C ILE A 113 -7.38 -3.97 -5.13
N THR A 114 -7.34 -5.03 -4.31
CA THR A 114 -6.20 -5.95 -4.19
C THR A 114 -6.06 -6.90 -5.39
N ASP A 115 -5.02 -7.72 -5.43
CA ASP A 115 -4.86 -8.76 -6.45
C ASP A 115 -5.98 -9.80 -6.46
N LEU A 116 -6.56 -10.12 -5.31
CA LEU A 116 -7.72 -11.02 -5.24
C LEU A 116 -9.06 -10.29 -5.44
N GLY A 117 -9.03 -9.02 -5.86
CA GLY A 117 -10.22 -8.21 -6.15
C GLY A 117 -10.97 -7.75 -4.90
N ASN A 118 -10.36 -7.80 -3.71
CA ASN A 118 -11.00 -7.30 -2.49
C ASN A 118 -10.88 -5.79 -2.41
N VAL A 119 -11.94 -5.15 -1.91
CA VAL A 119 -11.95 -3.70 -1.74
C VAL A 119 -11.41 -3.39 -0.35
N VAL A 120 -10.39 -2.54 -0.28
CA VAL A 120 -9.73 -2.16 0.96
C VAL A 120 -9.77 -0.65 1.13
N ARG A 121 -10.24 -0.23 2.29
CA ARG A 121 -10.04 1.10 2.85
C ARG A 121 -8.81 1.07 3.75
N LEU A 122 -7.81 1.87 3.44
CA LEU A 122 -6.58 2.03 4.22
C LEU A 122 -6.47 3.46 4.70
N GLN A 123 -6.64 3.71 6.00
CA GLN A 123 -6.45 5.05 6.57
C GLN A 123 -5.11 5.13 7.29
N ILE A 124 -4.28 6.11 6.95
CA ILE A 124 -3.04 6.40 7.69
C ILE A 124 -3.41 6.87 9.09
N THR A 125 -2.96 6.14 10.10
CA THR A 125 -3.19 6.51 11.50
C THR A 125 -2.00 7.23 12.08
N LYS A 126 -0.78 6.91 11.63
CA LYS A 126 0.45 7.48 12.19
C LYS A 126 1.65 7.29 11.26
N PHE A 127 2.55 8.28 11.27
CA PHE A 127 3.92 8.16 10.79
C PHE A 127 4.88 7.97 11.98
N VAL A 128 5.81 7.03 11.88
CA VAL A 128 6.79 6.71 12.92
C VAL A 128 8.19 6.94 12.37
N GLY A 129 9.00 7.70 13.12
CA GLY A 129 10.36 8.09 12.70
C GLY A 129 10.37 9.10 11.56
N GLY A 130 11.56 9.38 11.03
CA GLY A 130 11.79 10.40 10.00
C GLY A 130 11.79 11.83 10.55
N ASP A 131 12.03 12.81 9.66
CA ASP A 131 11.96 14.24 9.96
C ASP A 131 11.34 15.00 8.76
N ARG A 132 10.20 15.66 9.01
CA ARG A 132 9.45 16.46 8.02
C ARG A 132 10.26 17.60 7.43
N ASN A 133 11.26 18.09 8.15
CA ASN A 133 12.06 19.24 7.75
C ASN A 133 13.30 18.84 6.94
N ILE A 134 13.54 17.54 6.76
CA ILE A 134 14.72 17.02 6.06
C ILE A 134 14.24 16.21 4.85
N ILE A 135 14.58 16.69 3.65
CA ILE A 135 14.20 16.08 2.36
C ILE A 135 14.63 14.61 2.23
N THR A 136 15.62 14.18 3.00
CA THR A 136 16.17 12.81 2.99
C THR A 136 15.72 11.97 4.19
N ALA A 137 14.79 12.46 5.03
CA ALA A 137 14.33 11.76 6.24
C ALA A 137 12.84 11.38 6.16
N PRO A 138 12.47 10.42 5.29
CA PRO A 138 11.10 9.92 5.20
C PRO A 138 10.71 9.15 6.48
N PRO A 139 9.41 8.90 6.71
CA PRO A 139 8.94 8.06 7.82
C PRO A 139 9.61 6.68 7.78
N GLN A 140 10.07 6.17 8.93
CA GLN A 140 10.61 4.81 9.04
C GLN A 140 9.52 3.74 9.00
N ARG A 141 8.30 4.08 9.43
CA ARG A 141 7.13 3.20 9.34
C ARG A 141 5.85 4.02 9.20
N ILE A 142 4.93 3.50 8.40
CA ILE A 142 3.60 4.07 8.21
C ILE A 142 2.61 3.06 8.78
N GLU A 143 1.80 3.52 9.73
CA GLU A 143 0.76 2.71 10.37
C GLU A 143 -0.61 3.06 9.79
N PHE A 144 -1.43 2.03 9.56
CA PHE A 144 -2.75 2.17 8.97
C PHE A 144 -3.81 1.46 9.81
N SER A 145 -5.05 1.95 9.69
CA SER A 145 -6.27 1.19 9.97
C SER A 145 -6.84 0.70 8.66
N ALA A 146 -6.93 -0.62 8.50
CA ALA A 146 -7.41 -1.26 7.29
C ALA A 146 -8.78 -1.90 7.51
N THR A 147 -9.72 -1.64 6.60
CA THR A 147 -11.00 -2.35 6.50
C THR A 147 -11.08 -2.97 5.12
N MET A 148 -11.31 -4.28 5.05
CA MET A 148 -11.41 -5.03 3.80
C MET A 148 -12.77 -5.66 3.66
N TRP A 149 -13.43 -5.40 2.54
CA TRP A 149 -14.66 -6.06 2.09
C TRP A 149 -14.33 -7.07 1.01
N ARG A 150 -15.11 -8.15 0.96
CA ARG A 150 -14.99 -9.09 -0.16
C ARG A 150 -15.42 -8.38 -1.43
N GLY A 151 -14.61 -8.48 -2.48
CA GLY A 151 -15.07 -8.15 -3.82
C GLY A 151 -16.29 -9.00 -4.15
N SER A 152 -17.28 -8.42 -4.81
CA SER A 152 -18.25 -9.21 -5.57
C SER A 152 -17.45 -9.90 -6.66
N THR A 153 -17.19 -11.20 -6.52
CA THR A 153 -16.78 -12.01 -7.66
C THR A 153 -17.79 -11.77 -8.76
N ALA A 154 -17.37 -11.16 -9.87
CA ALA A 154 -18.13 -11.28 -11.11
C ALA A 154 -18.31 -12.79 -11.35
N GLN A 155 -19.56 -13.24 -11.28
CA GLN A 155 -19.99 -14.54 -11.82
C GLN A 155 -20.05 -14.43 -13.33
#